data_AF-A0A3M1VLV4-F1
#
_entry.id   AF-A0A3M1VLV4-F1
#
_cell.length_a   1.000
_cell.length_b   1.000
_cell.length_c   1.000
_cell.angle_alpha   90.00
_cell.angle_beta   90.00
_cell.angle_gamma   90.00
#
_symmetry.space_group_name_H-M   'P 1'
#
loop_
_entity.id
_entity.type
_entity.pdbx_description
1 polymer ?
#
loop_
_entity_poly.entity_id
_entity_poly.type
_entity_poly.pdbx_seq_one_letter_code
_entity_poly.pdbx_strand_id
1 'polypeptide(L)'
;MTIEMLIGTASWLIMVLGYYQRKHRRSHIMLMLTAIFSDLGLVIFLQITRKASQTALEFSLPLLQQLHILFSLLAVISYIPVLLLGAALIRGKTGLLPYHRVVGMATLILRTLGFVFMFSMLKN
;
A
#
# COMPACT_ATOMS: atom_id res chain seq x y z
N MET A 1 6.88 -1.94 19.09
CA MET A 1 6.40 -2.17 17.71
C MET A 1 5.90 -3.60 17.62
N THR A 2 4.68 -3.81 17.16
CA THR A 2 4.13 -5.17 16.97
C THR A 2 4.66 -5.80 15.68
N ILE A 3 4.46 -7.11 15.51
CA ILE A 3 4.90 -7.81 14.28
C ILE A 3 4.19 -7.28 13.03
N GLU A 4 2.93 -6.87 13.16
CA GLU A 4 2.16 -6.29 12.07
C GLU A 4 2.74 -4.95 11.60
N MET A 5 3.19 -4.12 12.55
CA MET A 5 3.89 -2.87 12.24
C MET A 5 5.24 -3.11 11.55
N LEU A 6 5.97 -4.16 11.95
CA LEU A 6 7.24 -4.53 11.30
C LEU A 6 7.00 -4.94 9.84
N ILE A 7 6.00 -5.78 9.59
CA ILE A 7 5.62 -6.20 8.23
C ILE A 7 5.18 -4.98 7.41
N GLY A 8 4.35 -4.10 7.98
CA GLY A 8 3.90 -2.87 7.32
C GLY A 8 5.06 -1.92 6.99
N THR A 9 6.03 -1.80 7.88
CA THR A 9 7.25 -1.00 7.67
C THR A 9 8.12 -1.59 6.56
N ALA A 10 8.34 -2.91 6.58
CA ALA A 10 9.11 -3.61 5.55
C ALA A 10 8.44 -3.49 4.18
N SER A 11 7.12 -3.69 4.11
CA SER A 11 6.30 -3.50 2.90
C SER A 11 6.49 -2.08 2.32
N TRP A 12 6.37 -1.05 3.15
CA TRP A 12 6.57 0.33 2.73
C TRP A 12 8.00 0.60 2.23
N LEU A 13 9.03 0.11 2.94
CA LEU A 13 10.42 0.24 2.51
C LEU A 13 10.68 -0.42 1.14
N ILE A 14 10.17 -1.63 0.94
CA ILE A 14 10.28 -2.35 -0.33
C ILE A 14 9.57 -1.56 -1.44
N MET A 15 8.42 -0.95 -1.16
CA MET A 15 7.69 -0.11 -2.12
C MET A 15 8.50 1.13 -2.52
N VAL A 16 9.11 1.82 -1.56
CA VAL A 16 9.97 2.99 -1.82
C VAL A 16 11.20 2.59 -2.65
N LEU A 17 11.84 1.46 -2.32
CA LEU A 17 12.95 0.91 -3.10
C LEU A 17 12.49 0.55 -4.52
N GLY A 18 11.31 -0.04 -4.68
CA GLY A 18 10.70 -0.33 -5.97
C GLY A 18 10.48 0.92 -6.82
N TYR A 19 9.99 2.01 -6.20
CA TYR A 19 9.85 3.30 -6.86
C TYR A 19 11.20 3.94 -7.26
N TYR A 20 12.22 3.83 -6.41
CA TYR A 20 13.57 4.31 -6.74
C TYR A 20 14.15 3.56 -7.95
N GLN A 21 13.93 2.24 -8.01
CA GLN A 21 14.37 1.39 -9.11
C GLN A 21 13.47 1.44 -10.36
N ARG A 22 12.55 2.42 -10.49
CA ARG A 22 11.64 2.56 -11.65
C ARG A 22 12.31 2.58 -13.03
N LYS A 23 13.59 2.96 -13.10
CA LYS A 23 14.39 2.92 -14.35
C LYS A 23 14.82 1.50 -14.72
N HIS A 24 14.95 0.60 -13.73
CA HIS A 24 15.30 -0.80 -13.91
C HIS A 24 14.04 -1.66 -13.86
N ARG A 25 13.39 -1.83 -15.02
CA ARG A 25 12.06 -2.44 -15.16
C ARG A 25 11.91 -3.76 -14.39
N ARG A 26 12.88 -4.68 -14.49
CA ARG A 26 12.82 -5.98 -13.78
C ARG A 26 12.81 -5.78 -12.26
N SER A 27 13.75 -5.02 -11.72
CA SER A 27 13.86 -4.73 -10.29
C SER A 27 12.63 -3.99 -9.77
N HIS A 28 12.15 -2.99 -10.51
CA HIS A 28 10.93 -2.27 -10.19
C HIS A 28 9.73 -3.21 -10.05
N ILE A 29 9.48 -4.06 -11.05
CA ILE A 29 8.34 -4.97 -11.04
C ILE A 29 8.44 -5.94 -9.85
N MET A 30 9.60 -6.56 -9.63
CA MET A 30 9.76 -7.51 -8.53
C MET A 30 9.54 -6.84 -7.16
N LEU A 31 10.17 -5.69 -6.91
CA LEU A 31 10.00 -4.96 -5.65
C LEU A 31 8.56 -4.48 -5.44
N MET A 32 7.93 -3.91 -6.47
CA MET A 32 6.55 -3.43 -6.36
C MET A 32 5.57 -4.58 -6.09
N LEU A 33 5.72 -5.72 -6.77
CA LEU A 33 4.89 -6.89 -6.50
C LEU A 33 5.12 -7.43 -5.09
N THR A 34 6.38 -7.58 -4.66
CA THR A 34 6.69 -8.01 -3.29
C THR A 34 6.05 -7.08 -2.26
N ALA A 35 6.20 -5.76 -2.41
CA ALA A 35 5.58 -4.81 -1.50
C ALA A 35 4.05 -4.92 -1.49
N ILE A 36 3.40 -4.88 -2.65
CA ILE A 36 1.94 -4.94 -2.76
C ILE A 36 1.38 -6.24 -2.17
N PHE A 37 1.99 -7.39 -2.48
CA PHE A 37 1.52 -8.67 -1.94
C PHE A 37 1.79 -8.83 -0.45
N SER A 38 2.92 -8.32 0.06
CA SER A 38 3.14 -8.25 1.51
C SER A 38 2.10 -7.38 2.20
N ASP A 39 1.74 -6.25 1.60
CA ASP A 39 0.72 -5.34 2.13
C ASP A 39 -0.68 -5.96 2.14
N LEU A 40 -1.09 -6.53 1.02
CA LEU A 40 -2.36 -7.24 0.90
C LEU A 40 -2.43 -8.43 1.85
N GLY A 41 -1.34 -9.20 1.95
CA GLY A 41 -1.24 -10.33 2.89
C GLY A 41 -1.43 -9.89 4.33
N LEU A 42 -0.81 -8.77 4.73
CA LEU A 42 -0.98 -8.19 6.06
C LEU A 42 -2.43 -7.75 6.32
N VAL A 43 -3.06 -7.07 5.36
CA VAL A 43 -4.46 -6.62 5.48
C VAL A 43 -5.41 -7.82 5.59
N ILE A 44 -5.21 -8.86 4.78
CA ILE A 44 -5.98 -10.11 4.86
C ILE A 44 -5.80 -10.78 6.22
N PHE A 45 -4.55 -10.88 6.70
CA PHE A 45 -4.24 -11.44 8.02
C PHE A 45 -4.96 -10.67 9.14
N LEU A 46 -4.92 -9.33 9.13
CA LEU A 46 -5.60 -8.48 10.09
C LEU A 46 -7.13 -8.61 10.01
N GLN A 47 -7.67 -8.76 8.80
CA GLN A 47 -9.10 -8.96 8.60
C GLN A 47 -9.57 -10.28 9.24
N ILE A 48 -8.81 -11.37 9.06
CA ILE A 48 -9.14 -12.69 9.60
C ILE A 48 -8.99 -12.71 11.12
N THR A 49 -7.91 -12.11 11.65
CA THR A 49 -7.56 -12.23 13.08
C THR A 49 -8.26 -11.20 13.98
N ARG A 50 -8.49 -9.99 13.49
CA ARG A 50 -8.99 -8.86 14.30
C ARG A 50 -10.32 -8.30 13.82
N LYS A 51 -10.96 -8.92 12.82
CA LYS A 51 -12.17 -8.42 12.16
C LYS A 51 -12.04 -6.93 11.78
N ALA A 52 -10.88 -6.57 11.21
CA ALA A 52 -10.48 -5.18 10.97
C ALA A 52 -11.55 -4.33 10.25
N SER A 53 -12.37 -4.93 9.39
CA SER A 53 -13.48 -4.26 8.72
C SER A 53 -14.58 -3.77 9.67
N GLN A 54 -14.84 -4.48 10.77
CA GLN A 54 -15.84 -4.05 11.77
C GLN A 54 -15.34 -2.83 12.53
N THR A 55 -14.07 -2.83 12.96
CA THR A 55 -13.45 -1.69 13.64
C THR A 55 -13.41 -0.44 12.76
N ALA A 56 -13.21 -0.60 11.45
CA ALA A 56 -13.24 0.52 10.51
C ALA A 56 -14.62 1.17 10.38
N LEU A 57 -15.70 0.42 10.61
CA LEU A 57 -17.09 0.88 10.45
C LEU A 57 -17.69 1.44 11.75
N GLU A 58 -17.09 1.16 12.90
CA GLU A 58 -17.60 1.61 14.19
C GLU A 58 -17.29 3.09 14.52
N PHE A 59 -16.39 3.74 13.76
CA PHE A 59 -15.96 5.15 13.95
C PHE A 59 -15.61 5.54 15.40
N SER A 60 -15.33 4.55 16.25
CA SER A 60 -15.07 4.70 17.68
C SER A 60 -13.61 5.04 17.98
N LEU A 61 -12.74 4.95 16.97
CA LEU A 61 -11.32 5.19 17.10
C LEU A 61 -10.95 6.69 17.09
N PRO A 62 -9.83 7.09 17.72
CA PRO A 62 -9.27 8.43 17.56
C PRO A 62 -9.02 8.80 16.10
N LEU A 63 -9.15 10.09 15.77
CA LEU A 63 -9.03 10.61 14.40
C LEU A 63 -7.79 10.12 13.65
N LEU A 64 -6.61 10.09 14.28
CA LEU A 64 -5.38 9.65 13.63
C LEU A 64 -5.41 8.16 13.23
N GLN A 65 -6.08 7.33 14.02
CA GLN A 65 -6.26 5.91 13.70
C GLN A 65 -7.27 5.73 12.57
N GLN A 66 -8.34 6.54 12.53
CA GLN A 66 -9.28 6.56 11.41
C GLN A 66 -8.58 6.99 10.12
N LEU A 67 -7.74 8.02 10.18
CA LEU A 67 -6.94 8.47 9.03
C LEU A 67 -5.97 7.39 8.56
N HIS A 68 -5.28 6.69 9.47
CA HIS A 68 -4.45 5.53 9.11
C HIS A 68 -5.25 4.48 8.31
N ILE A 69 -6.43 4.10 8.80
CA ILE A 69 -7.29 3.10 8.14
C ILE A 69 -7.75 3.62 6.78
N LEU A 70 -8.22 4.87 6.70
CA LEU A 70 -8.70 5.47 5.46
C LEU A 70 -7.62 5.51 4.38
N PHE A 71 -6.43 6.05 4.69
CA PHE A 71 -5.34 6.14 3.71
C PHE A 71 -4.83 4.77 3.30
N SER A 72 -4.77 3.81 4.23
CA SER A 72 -4.35 2.43 3.94
C SER A 72 -5.38 1.73 3.04
N LEU A 73 -6.67 1.88 3.30
CA LEU A 73 -7.74 1.32 2.46
C LEU A 73 -7.71 1.92 1.04
N LEU A 74 -7.59 3.24 0.93
CA LEU A 74 -7.47 3.90 -0.38
C LEU A 74 -6.22 3.42 -1.14
N ALA A 75 -5.08 3.26 -0.46
CA ALA A 75 -3.87 2.71 -1.06
C ALA A 75 -4.09 1.28 -1.57
N VAL A 76 -4.70 0.41 -0.77
CA VAL A 76 -5.02 -0.97 -1.15
C VAL A 76 -5.93 -1.03 -2.37
N ILE A 77 -7.00 -0.23 -2.40
CA ILE A 77 -7.90 -0.15 -3.57
C ILE A 77 -7.13 0.32 -4.80
N SER A 78 -6.25 1.31 -4.65
CA SER A 78 -5.45 1.85 -5.75
C SER A 78 -4.40 0.88 -6.30
N TYR A 79 -4.07 -0.21 -5.59
CA TYR A 79 -3.21 -1.25 -6.16
C TYR A 79 -3.81 -1.91 -7.40
N ILE A 80 -5.14 -2.04 -7.48
CA ILE A 80 -5.82 -2.63 -8.65
C ILE A 80 -5.47 -1.87 -9.93
N PRO A 81 -5.77 -0.56 -10.07
CA PRO A 81 -5.41 0.17 -11.29
C PRO A 81 -3.89 0.25 -11.51
N VAL A 82 -3.05 0.32 -10.48
CA VAL A 82 -1.58 0.29 -10.64
C VAL A 82 -1.12 -1.01 -11.30
N LEU A 83 -1.61 -2.16 -10.82
CA LEU A 83 -1.27 -3.48 -11.34
C LEU A 83 -1.81 -3.69 -12.76
N LEU A 84 -3.05 -3.27 -13.03
CA LEU A 84 -3.63 -3.36 -14.38
C LEU A 84 -2.85 -2.51 -15.39
N LEU A 85 -2.51 -1.27 -15.04
CA LEU A 85 -1.71 -0.40 -15.89
C LEU A 85 -0.28 -0.94 -16.07
N GLY A 86 0.32 -1.46 -15.00
CA GLY A 86 1.64 -2.10 -15.04
C GLY A 86 1.65 -3.32 -15.97
N ALA A 87 0.64 -4.19 -15.88
CA ALA A 87 0.49 -5.34 -16.76
C ALA A 87 0.29 -4.92 -18.23
N ALA A 88 -0.50 -3.86 -18.48
CA ALA A 88 -0.69 -3.32 -19.82
C ALA A 88 0.60 -2.74 -20.41
N LEU A 89 1.42 -2.04 -19.60
CA LEU A 89 2.75 -1.58 -20.00
C LEU A 89 3.69 -2.75 -20.30
N ILE A 90 3.59 -3.84 -19.53
CA ILE A 90 4.40 -5.04 -19.79
C ILE A 90 4.09 -5.64 -21.17
N ARG A 91 2.81 -5.58 -21.58
CA ARG A 91 2.31 -5.99 -22.89
C ARG A 91 2.59 -4.98 -24.02
N GLY A 92 3.35 -3.92 -23.76
CA GLY A 92 3.77 -2.95 -24.78
C GLY A 92 2.80 -1.77 -25.00
N LYS A 93 1.75 -1.61 -24.20
CA LYS A 93 0.82 -0.46 -24.31
C LYS A 93 1.41 0.82 -23.71
N THR A 94 2.47 1.36 -24.32
CA THR A 94 3.27 2.49 -23.80
C THR A 94 2.48 3.79 -23.61
N GLY A 95 1.40 4.01 -24.37
CA GLY A 95 0.51 5.16 -24.19
C GLY A 95 -0.15 5.25 -22.81
N LEU A 96 -0.16 4.17 -22.03
CA LEU A 96 -0.70 4.14 -20.66
C LEU A 96 0.31 4.58 -19.59
N LEU A 97 1.55 4.88 -19.97
CA LEU A 97 2.63 5.21 -19.04
C LEU A 97 2.35 6.45 -18.18
N PRO A 98 1.78 7.56 -18.71
CA PRO A 98 1.43 8.72 -17.90
C PRO A 98 0.41 8.37 -16.81
N TYR A 99 -0.61 7.60 -17.15
CA TYR A 99 -1.63 7.14 -16.20
C TYR A 99 -1.01 6.25 -15.12
N HIS A 100 -0.15 5.31 -15.49
CA HIS A 100 0.55 4.47 -14.52
C HIS A 100 1.39 5.30 -13.54
N ARG A 101 2.09 6.33 -14.03
CA ARG A 101 2.89 7.23 -13.18
C ARG A 101 2.03 8.03 -12.22
N VAL A 102 0.90 8.59 -12.69
CA VAL A 102 0.00 9.39 -11.86
C VAL A 102 -0.65 8.53 -10.79
N VAL A 103 -1.26 7.40 -11.17
CA VAL A 103 -1.91 6.48 -10.23
C VAL A 103 -0.89 5.88 -9.27
N GLY A 104 0.28 5.48 -9.76
CA GLY A 104 1.37 4.95 -8.93
C GLY A 104 1.91 5.96 -7.92
N MET A 105 2.06 7.23 -8.32
CA MET A 105 2.48 8.30 -7.40
C MET A 105 1.40 8.58 -6.33
N ALA A 106 0.14 8.68 -6.74
CA ALA A 106 -0.97 8.86 -5.80
C ALA A 106 -1.04 7.71 -4.78
N THR A 107 -0.88 6.46 -5.25
CA THR A 107 -0.82 5.25 -4.42
C THR A 107 0.33 5.32 -3.41
N LEU A 108 1.53 5.73 -3.84
CA LEU A 108 2.69 5.86 -2.96
C LEU A 108 2.48 6.95 -1.90
N ILE A 109 1.87 8.08 -2.26
CA ILE A 109 1.52 9.14 -1.30
C ILE A 109 0.52 8.61 -0.27
N LEU A 110 -0.57 7.99 -0.71
CA LEU A 110 -1.57 7.38 0.19
C LEU A 110 -0.92 6.38 1.13
N ARG A 111 -0.05 5.50 0.60
CA ARG A 111 0.63 4.49 1.41
C ARG A 111 1.60 5.09 2.42
N THR A 112 2.27 6.19 2.05
CA THR A 112 3.18 6.93 2.93
C THR A 112 2.41 7.64 4.04
N LEU A 113 1.28 8.27 3.73
CA LEU A 113 0.40 8.87 4.74
C LEU A 113 -0.13 7.79 5.70
N GLY A 114 -0.62 6.66 5.17
CA GLY A 114 -1.02 5.51 5.97
C GLY A 114 0.10 5.01 6.88
N PHE A 115 1.33 4.90 6.37
CA PHE A 115 2.51 4.53 7.16
C PHE A 115 2.81 5.53 8.28
N VAL A 116 2.76 6.84 8.01
CA VAL A 116 2.99 7.87 9.04
C VAL A 116 1.93 7.78 10.14
N PHE A 117 0.66 7.64 9.79
CA PHE A 117 -0.41 7.54 10.79
C PHE A 117 -0.44 6.20 11.53
N MET A 118 0.20 5.15 11.00
CA MET A 118 0.34 3.84 11.67
C MET A 118 0.95 3.97 13.07
N PHE A 119 1.86 4.93 13.28
CA PHE A 119 2.50 5.15 14.58
C PHE A 119 1.52 5.63 15.67
N SER A 120 0.35 6.16 15.29
CA SER A 120 -0.72 6.46 16.27
C SER A 120 -1.32 5.21 16.95
N MET A 121 -1.01 4.02 16.42
CA MET A 121 -1.42 2.73 16.98
C MET A 121 -0.44 2.22 18.07
N LEU A 122 0.65 2.92 18.38
CA LEU A 122 1.67 2.49 19.35
C LEU A 122 1.28 2.60 20.83
N LYS A 123 0.11 3.14 21.15
CA LYS A 123 -0.30 3.46 22.53
C LYS A 123 -1.59 2.80 23.00
N ASN A 124 -2.10 1.82 22.27
CA ASN A 124 -3.23 0.99 22.68
C ASN A 124 -2.78 -0.45 22.91
#